data_AF-A0AAP0MYS6-F1
#
_entry.id   AF-A0AAP0MYS6-F1
#
_cell.length_a   1.000
_cell.length_b   1.000
_cell.length_c   1.000
_cell.angle_alpha   90.00
_cell.angle_beta   90.00
_cell.angle_gamma   90.00
#
_symmetry.space_group_name_H-M   'P 1'
#
loop_
_entity.id
_entity.type
_entity.pdbx_description
1 polymer ?
#
loop_
_entity_poly.entity_id
_entity_poly.type
_entity_poly.pdbx_seq_one_letter_code
_entity_poly.pdbx_strand_id
1 'polypeptide(L)'
;MVQSHQIIIPMQQQQKEKKLKFFINDDIDILIEILKRLDGRSLCVAACVCRLWRTLARNDSLWEELCFRHVSSPPPSSVRPVVLALGGYKRLYMVCLRPVLSRLGLAELTSHRVKRTWTRDELQLSLSLFCVHYYERLGAAAAAGDTDRSLGECDASTSSLMFLCKPVNV
;
A
#
# COMPACT_ATOMS: atom_id res chain seq x y z
N MET A 1 -46.85 -58.25 42.27
CA MET A 1 -46.55 -56.91 41.74
C MET A 1 -45.21 -56.47 42.30
N VAL A 2 -44.11 -56.74 41.60
CA VAL A 2 -42.85 -56.00 41.79
C VAL A 2 -42.28 -55.75 40.40
N GLN A 3 -42.06 -54.48 40.12
CA GLN A 3 -41.81 -53.86 38.83
C GLN A 3 -40.46 -54.26 38.23
N SER A 4 -40.50 -54.46 36.91
CA SER A 4 -39.38 -54.47 35.98
C SER A 4 -38.49 -53.26 36.18
N HIS A 5 -37.19 -53.48 36.41
CA HIS A 5 -36.17 -52.46 36.16
C HIS A 5 -35.18 -53.01 35.15
N GLN A 6 -35.50 -52.73 33.88
CA GLN A 6 -34.57 -52.78 32.77
C GLN A 6 -33.39 -51.86 33.11
N ILE A 7 -32.18 -52.39 33.08
CA ILE A 7 -30.95 -51.59 33.14
C ILE A 7 -30.88 -50.82 31.82
N ILE A 8 -31.35 -49.57 31.84
CA ILE A 8 -31.10 -48.62 30.75
C ILE A 8 -29.62 -48.24 30.87
N ILE A 9 -28.80 -48.85 30.04
CA ILE A 9 -27.44 -48.41 29.75
C ILE A 9 -27.59 -47.01 29.13
N PRO A 10 -27.05 -45.92 29.73
CA PRO A 10 -27.04 -44.65 29.04
C PRO A 10 -26.00 -44.77 27.91
N MET A 11 -26.48 -44.84 26.67
CA MET A 11 -25.68 -44.46 25.50
C MET A 11 -25.31 -43.00 25.67
N GLN A 12 -24.16 -42.73 26.28
CA GLN A 12 -23.52 -41.43 26.18
C GLN A 12 -23.13 -41.22 24.72
N GLN A 13 -24.04 -40.59 23.97
CA GLN A 13 -23.73 -39.98 22.69
C GLN A 13 -22.59 -39.00 22.93
N GLN A 14 -21.39 -39.41 22.54
CA GLN A 14 -20.26 -38.50 22.37
C GLN A 14 -20.64 -37.51 21.25
N GLN A 15 -21.32 -36.43 21.62
CA GLN A 15 -21.32 -35.20 20.85
C GLN A 15 -19.89 -34.65 20.90
N LYS A 16 -19.07 -35.18 19.99
CA LYS A 16 -17.76 -34.63 19.65
C LYS A 16 -18.06 -33.28 19.01
N GLU A 17 -18.09 -32.22 19.82
CA GLU A 17 -18.10 -30.84 19.35
C GLU A 17 -16.98 -30.72 18.32
N LYS A 18 -17.35 -30.72 17.04
CA LYS A 18 -16.42 -30.40 15.98
C LYS A 18 -16.15 -28.92 16.18
N LYS A 19 -15.10 -28.57 16.92
CA LYS A 19 -14.51 -27.23 16.87
C LYS A 19 -14.41 -26.89 15.39
N LEU A 20 -15.28 -26.00 14.93
CA LEU A 20 -15.20 -25.48 13.58
C LEU A 20 -13.83 -24.83 13.50
N LYS A 21 -12.90 -25.47 12.78
CA LYS A 21 -11.60 -24.88 12.51
C LYS A 21 -11.88 -23.75 11.54
N PHE A 22 -12.02 -22.55 12.07
CA PHE A 22 -12.05 -21.34 11.26
C PHE A 22 -10.69 -21.20 10.58
N PHE A 23 -10.68 -21.23 9.25
CA PHE A 23 -9.51 -20.92 8.45
C PHE A 23 -9.79 -19.63 7.70
N ILE A 24 -8.97 -18.61 7.96
CA ILE A 24 -9.15 -17.29 7.35
C ILE A 24 -9.00 -17.27 5.82
N ASN A 25 -8.46 -18.34 5.25
CA ASN A 25 -8.29 -18.50 3.81
C ASN A 25 -9.58 -18.97 3.11
N ASP A 26 -10.57 -19.47 3.87
CA ASP A 26 -11.84 -19.93 3.33
C ASP A 26 -12.77 -18.74 3.01
N ASP A 27 -12.66 -17.65 3.78
CA ASP A 27 -13.44 -16.43 3.62
C ASP A 27 -12.65 -15.33 2.90
N ILE A 28 -12.69 -15.35 1.56
CA ILE A 28 -11.94 -14.42 0.70
C ILE A 28 -12.29 -12.95 0.98
N ASP A 29 -13.57 -12.65 1.25
CA ASP A 29 -14.02 -11.27 1.51
C ASP A 29 -13.40 -10.70 2.78
N ILE A 30 -13.37 -11.49 3.86
CA ILE A 30 -12.73 -11.12 5.13
C ILE A 30 -11.23 -10.91 4.90
N LEU A 31 -10.60 -11.80 4.13
CA LEU A 31 -9.19 -11.69 3.81
C LEU A 31 -8.88 -10.41 3.02
N ILE A 32 -9.71 -10.05 2.03
CA ILE A 32 -9.59 -8.79 1.28
C ILE A 32 -9.71 -7.59 2.22
N GLU A 33 -10.71 -7.58 3.11
CA GLU A 33 -10.92 -6.50 4.09
C GLU A 33 -9.75 -6.36 5.08
N ILE A 34 -9.07 -7.45 5.42
CA ILE A 34 -7.84 -7.42 6.21
C ILE A 34 -6.70 -6.80 5.39
N LEU A 35 -6.51 -7.28 4.16
CA LEU A 35 -5.43 -6.79 3.29
C LEU A 35 -5.57 -5.30 2.95
N LYS A 36 -6.80 -4.78 2.80
CA LYS A 36 -7.08 -3.34 2.60
C LYS A 36 -6.57 -2.45 3.74
N ARG A 37 -6.49 -2.98 4.96
CA ARG A 37 -6.07 -2.21 6.15
C ARG A 37 -4.55 -2.07 6.24
N LEU A 38 -3.81 -2.93 5.55
CA LEU A 38 -2.34 -2.93 5.56
C LEU A 38 -1.76 -1.71 4.84
N ASP A 39 -0.55 -1.31 5.23
CA ASP A 39 0.27 -0.39 4.46
C ASP A 39 0.99 -1.13 3.32
N GLY A 40 1.55 -0.39 2.36
CA GLY A 40 2.11 -0.99 1.14
C GLY A 40 3.27 -1.96 1.41
N ARG A 41 4.05 -1.74 2.47
CA ARG A 41 5.14 -2.65 2.86
C ARG A 41 4.58 -3.95 3.43
N SER A 42 3.64 -3.86 4.37
CA SER A 42 2.98 -5.03 4.95
C SER A 42 2.20 -5.84 3.91
N LEU A 43 1.57 -5.19 2.93
CA LEU A 43 0.89 -5.89 1.82
C LEU A 43 1.87 -6.69 0.95
N CYS A 44 3.10 -6.19 0.75
CA CYS A 44 4.14 -6.95 0.06
C CYS A 44 4.62 -8.17 0.86
N VAL A 45 4.74 -8.03 2.19
CA VAL A 45 5.10 -9.15 3.08
C VAL A 45 3.97 -10.20 3.10
N ALA A 46 2.71 -9.77 3.16
CA ALA A 46 1.53 -10.63 3.09
C ALA A 46 1.52 -11.48 1.80
N ALA A 47 1.96 -10.93 0.66
CA ALA A 47 2.08 -11.65 -0.60
C ALA A 47 3.06 -12.84 -0.56
N CYS A 48 3.90 -12.94 0.47
CA CYS A 48 4.87 -14.03 0.66
C CYS A 48 4.32 -15.19 1.51
N VAL A 49 3.14 -15.05 2.13
CA VAL A 49 2.59 -16.04 3.06
C VAL A 49 2.15 -17.32 2.33
N CYS A 50 1.32 -17.18 1.29
CA CYS A 50 0.84 -18.31 0.49
C CYS A 50 0.41 -17.84 -0.91
N ARG A 51 0.03 -18.79 -1.78
CA ARG A 51 -0.42 -18.48 -3.16
C ARG A 51 -1.68 -17.61 -3.17
N LEU A 52 -2.65 -17.88 -2.31
CA LEU A 52 -3.90 -17.10 -2.21
C LEU A 52 -3.60 -15.63 -1.87
N TRP A 53 -2.83 -15.40 -0.82
CA TRP A 53 -2.46 -14.05 -0.38
C TRP A 53 -1.64 -13.33 -1.43
N ARG A 54 -0.75 -14.04 -2.14
CA ARG A 54 -0.01 -13.48 -3.28
C ARG A 54 -0.93 -13.00 -4.39
N THR A 55 -1.94 -13.78 -4.75
CA THR A 55 -2.91 -13.40 -5.78
C THR A 55 -3.70 -12.18 -5.33
N LEU A 56 -4.24 -12.19 -4.11
CA LEU A 56 -5.02 -11.07 -3.58
C LEU A 56 -4.19 -9.79 -3.44
N ALA A 57 -2.99 -9.87 -2.87
CA ALA A 57 -2.09 -8.72 -2.70
C ALA A 57 -1.55 -8.15 -4.03
N ARG A 58 -1.70 -8.88 -5.15
CA ARG A 58 -1.39 -8.38 -6.50
C ARG A 58 -2.57 -7.68 -7.16
N ASN A 59 -3.79 -7.81 -6.64
CA ASN A 59 -4.96 -7.14 -7.21
C ASN A 59 -4.81 -5.63 -7.10
N ASP A 60 -4.92 -4.96 -8.24
CA ASP A 60 -4.65 -3.53 -8.36
C ASP A 60 -5.67 -2.66 -7.59
N SER A 61 -6.86 -3.18 -7.31
CA SER A 61 -7.89 -2.51 -6.51
C SER A 61 -7.46 -2.24 -5.06
N LEU A 62 -6.69 -3.15 -4.45
CA LEU A 62 -6.11 -2.92 -3.12
C LEU A 62 -5.12 -1.76 -3.15
N TRP A 63 -4.36 -1.65 -4.23
CA TRP A 63 -3.39 -0.58 -4.43
C TRP A 63 -4.06 0.74 -4.77
N GLU A 64 -5.16 0.74 -5.55
CA GLU A 64 -6.00 1.91 -5.82
C GLU A 64 -6.47 2.54 -4.50
N GLU A 65 -7.09 1.75 -3.64
CA GLU A 65 -7.55 2.21 -2.32
C GLU A 65 -6.40 2.79 -1.50
N LEU A 66 -5.25 2.11 -1.47
CA LEU A 66 -4.08 2.55 -0.73
C LEU A 66 -3.50 3.87 -1.26
N CYS A 67 -3.50 4.08 -2.57
CA CYS A 67 -3.06 5.33 -3.20
C CYS A 67 -3.90 6.53 -2.78
N PHE A 68 -5.22 6.34 -2.61
CA PHE A 68 -6.16 7.44 -2.38
C PHE A 68 -6.72 7.50 -0.96
N ARG A 69 -6.38 6.56 -0.07
CA ARG A 69 -6.90 6.46 1.31
C ARG A 69 -6.75 7.74 2.13
N HIS A 70 -5.70 8.51 1.86
CA HIS A 70 -5.39 9.73 2.59
C HIS A 70 -5.76 11.00 1.80
N VAL A 71 -6.35 10.87 0.60
CA VAL A 71 -6.72 12.01 -0.23
C VAL A 71 -8.19 12.33 0.01
N SER A 72 -8.50 13.60 0.26
CA SER A 72 -9.86 14.05 0.61
C SER A 72 -10.90 13.87 -0.49
N SER A 73 -10.49 13.59 -1.73
CA SER A 73 -11.37 13.37 -2.87
C SER A 73 -10.87 12.17 -3.69
N PRO A 74 -11.75 11.21 -4.01
CA PRO A 74 -11.39 10.11 -4.89
C PRO A 74 -11.04 10.65 -6.29
N PRO A 75 -10.08 10.02 -6.98
CA PRO A 75 -9.65 10.49 -8.29
C PRO A 75 -10.79 10.35 -9.33
N PRO A 76 -10.83 11.23 -10.33
CA PRO A 76 -11.76 11.08 -11.43
C PRO A 76 -11.46 9.80 -12.21
N SER A 77 -12.48 9.14 -12.75
CA SER A 77 -12.35 7.87 -13.49
C SER A 77 -11.42 7.95 -14.71
N SER A 78 -11.18 9.17 -15.22
CA SER A 78 -10.26 9.47 -16.32
C SER A 78 -8.79 9.13 -16.02
N VAL A 79 -8.39 8.94 -14.75
CA VAL A 79 -6.99 8.59 -14.43
C VAL A 79 -6.70 7.11 -14.66
N ARG A 80 -7.71 6.24 -14.66
CA ARG A 80 -7.51 4.78 -14.77
C ARG A 80 -6.73 4.37 -16.02
N PRO A 81 -7.03 4.87 -17.23
CA PRO A 81 -6.24 4.55 -18.42
C PRO A 81 -4.76 4.97 -18.30
N VAL A 82 -4.49 6.12 -17.69
CA VAL A 82 -3.12 6.62 -17.48
C VAL A 82 -2.36 5.72 -16.51
N VAL A 83 -3.01 5.33 -15.41
CA VAL A 83 -2.42 4.42 -14.42
C VAL A 83 -2.19 3.03 -15.02
N LEU A 84 -3.12 2.53 -15.83
CA LEU A 84 -2.93 1.28 -16.57
C LEU A 84 -1.72 1.36 -17.52
N ALA A 85 -1.55 2.47 -18.25
CA ALA A 85 -0.38 2.69 -19.11
C ALA A 85 0.94 2.76 -18.32
N LEU A 86 0.91 3.24 -17.07
CA LEU A 86 2.06 3.21 -16.15
C LEU A 86 2.39 1.78 -15.66
N GLY A 87 1.45 0.83 -15.79
CA GLY A 87 1.57 -0.55 -15.31
C GLY A 87 0.79 -0.84 -14.02
N GLY A 88 -0.22 -0.03 -13.71
CA GLY A 88 -1.15 -0.24 -12.60
C GLY A 88 -0.86 0.60 -11.35
N TYR A 89 -1.82 0.61 -10.44
CA TYR A 89 -1.77 1.32 -9.15
C TYR A 89 -0.63 0.83 -8.27
N LYS A 90 -0.31 -0.47 -8.29
CA LYS A 90 0.86 -0.97 -7.56
C LYS A 90 2.15 -0.27 -8.01
N ARG A 91 2.32 -0.08 -9.32
CA ARG A 91 3.52 0.58 -9.88
C ARG A 91 3.52 2.07 -9.58
N LEU A 92 2.37 2.73 -9.70
CA LEU A 92 2.18 4.12 -9.27
C LEU A 92 2.61 4.30 -7.80
N TYR A 93 2.14 3.42 -6.92
CA TYR A 93 2.46 3.48 -5.50
C TYR A 93 3.97 3.36 -5.27
N MET A 94 4.61 2.35 -5.86
CA MET A 94 6.04 2.09 -5.62
C MET A 94 6.96 3.17 -6.18
N VAL A 95 6.65 3.71 -7.36
CA VAL A 95 7.52 4.63 -8.08
C VAL A 95 7.32 6.08 -7.63
N CYS A 96 6.07 6.49 -7.39
CA CYS A 96 5.74 7.89 -7.16
C CYS A 96 5.31 8.17 -5.72
N LEU A 97 4.36 7.40 -5.20
CA LEU A 97 3.75 7.73 -3.90
C LEU A 97 4.63 7.34 -2.73
N ARG A 98 5.20 6.14 -2.72
CA ARG A 98 6.04 5.66 -1.62
C ARG A 98 7.22 6.59 -1.33
N PRO A 99 8.03 7.05 -2.31
CA PRO A 99 9.11 8.00 -2.04
C PRO A 99 8.62 9.32 -1.45
N VAL A 100 7.51 9.85 -1.97
CA VAL A 100 6.89 11.09 -1.50
C VAL A 100 6.37 10.93 -0.07
N LEU A 101 5.67 9.82 0.21
CA LEU A 101 5.17 9.45 1.54
C LEU A 101 6.31 9.24 2.53
N SER A 102 7.44 8.65 2.13
CA SER A 102 8.61 8.50 3.00
C SER A 102 9.23 9.86 3.35
N ARG A 103 9.34 10.78 2.39
CA ARG A 103 9.85 12.15 2.63
C ARG A 103 8.92 12.95 3.54
N LEU A 104 7.62 12.82 3.36
CA LEU A 104 6.62 13.52 4.17
C LEU A 104 6.38 12.84 5.53
N GLY A 105 6.57 11.52 5.62
CA GLY A 105 6.58 10.76 6.87
C GLY A 105 7.82 11.02 7.73
N LEU A 106 8.96 11.40 7.13
CA LEU A 106 10.12 11.89 7.89
C LEU A 106 9.78 13.20 8.62
N ALA A 107 8.93 14.05 8.03
CA ALA A 107 8.36 15.23 8.69
C ALA A 107 7.27 14.88 9.74
N GLU A 108 6.89 13.61 9.85
CA GLU A 108 5.88 13.10 10.79
C GLU A 108 6.52 12.43 12.03
N LEU A 109 7.79 12.02 11.96
CA LEU A 109 8.58 11.59 13.13
C LEU A 109 8.76 12.71 14.17
N THR A 110 8.58 13.97 13.79
CA THR A 110 8.53 15.13 14.68
C THR A 110 7.12 15.43 15.21
N SER A 111 6.08 14.75 14.73
CA SER A 111 4.67 15.04 15.01
C SER A 111 3.86 13.76 15.23
N HIS A 112 3.82 13.29 16.49
CA HIS A 112 3.09 12.11 16.93
C HIS A 112 1.66 11.98 16.36
N ARG A 113 1.39 10.85 15.69
CA ARG A 113 0.11 10.11 15.67
C ARG A 113 -1.17 10.81 15.15
N VAL A 114 -1.07 11.69 14.16
CA VAL A 114 -2.28 12.08 13.41
C VAL A 114 -2.16 11.53 12.00
N LYS A 115 -3.04 10.61 11.62
CA LYS A 115 -3.26 10.25 10.21
C LYS A 115 -3.64 11.53 9.48
N ARG A 116 -2.66 12.25 8.94
CA ARG A 116 -2.97 13.44 8.13
C ARG A 116 -3.67 12.95 6.88
N THR A 117 -4.90 13.40 6.68
CA THR A 117 -5.52 13.46 5.36
C THR A 117 -4.78 14.53 4.58
N TRP A 118 -4.15 14.15 3.48
CA TRP A 118 -3.43 15.08 2.62
C TRP A 118 -4.43 15.84 1.77
N THR A 119 -4.28 17.15 1.72
CA THR A 119 -5.03 17.93 0.74
C THR A 119 -4.55 17.56 -0.66
N ARG A 120 -5.45 17.67 -1.65
CA ARG A 120 -5.11 17.42 -3.05
C ARG A 120 -3.91 18.26 -3.49
N ASP A 121 -3.85 19.50 -3.03
CA ASP A 121 -2.84 20.47 -3.44
C ASP A 121 -1.47 20.16 -2.84
N GLU A 122 -1.41 19.68 -1.58
CA GLU A 122 -0.17 19.17 -0.96
C GLU A 122 0.38 17.95 -1.72
N LEU A 123 -0.49 17.01 -2.07
CA LEU A 123 -0.09 15.84 -2.84
C LEU A 123 0.38 16.23 -4.25
N GLN A 124 -0.34 17.14 -4.92
CA GLN A 124 0.03 17.62 -6.24
C GLN A 124 1.38 18.33 -6.24
N LEU A 125 1.63 19.22 -5.27
CA LEU A 125 2.90 19.94 -5.15
C LEU A 125 4.06 18.99 -4.86
N SER A 126 3.88 18.08 -3.90
CA SER A 126 4.92 17.12 -3.52
C SER A 126 5.27 16.16 -4.67
N LEU A 127 4.27 15.69 -5.42
CA LEU A 127 4.49 14.86 -6.60
C LEU A 127 5.17 15.64 -7.73
N SER A 128 4.81 16.91 -7.93
CA SER A 128 5.45 17.77 -8.92
C SER A 128 6.93 18.00 -8.60
N LEU A 129 7.25 18.34 -7.35
CA LEU A 129 8.63 18.51 -6.88
C LEU A 129 9.42 17.19 -6.97
N PHE A 130 8.80 16.07 -6.65
CA PHE A 130 9.40 14.75 -6.81
C PHE A 130 9.73 14.46 -8.28
N CYS A 131 8.81 14.72 -9.20
CA CYS A 131 9.03 14.53 -10.63
C CYS A 131 10.20 15.38 -11.16
N VAL A 132 10.26 16.67 -10.78
CA VAL A 132 11.38 17.55 -11.16
C VAL A 132 12.71 16.96 -10.69
N HIS A 133 12.82 16.64 -9.40
CA HIS A 133 14.03 16.04 -8.84
C HIS A 133 14.38 14.67 -9.48
N TYR A 134 13.35 13.87 -9.82
CA TYR A 134 13.55 12.57 -10.47
C TYR A 134 14.15 12.73 -11.87
N TYR A 135 13.63 13.66 -12.68
CA TYR A 135 14.14 13.89 -14.03
C TYR A 135 15.52 14.56 -14.05
N GLU A 136 15.81 15.45 -13.12
CA GLU A 136 17.16 16.02 -12.96
C GLU A 136 18.17 14.91 -12.68
N ARG A 137 17.86 14.00 -11.76
CA ARG A 137 18.71 12.85 -11.45
C ARG A 137 18.84 11.88 -12.63
N LEU A 138 17.75 11.64 -13.37
CA LEU A 138 17.80 10.79 -14.56
C LEU A 138 18.70 11.39 -15.65
N GLY A 139 18.64 12.71 -15.83
CA GLY A 139 19.51 13.45 -16.75
C GLY A 139 20.98 13.39 -16.32
N ALA A 140 21.25 13.57 -15.02
CA ALA A 140 22.59 13.46 -14.45
C ALA A 140 23.16 12.03 -14.58
N ALA A 141 22.36 10.99 -14.32
CA ALA A 141 22.76 9.60 -14.48
C ALA A 141 23.04 9.24 -15.95
N ALA A 142 22.21 9.73 -16.88
CA ALA A 142 22.44 9.57 -18.31
C ALA A 142 23.72 10.29 -18.79
N ALA A 143 24.03 11.46 -18.23
CA ALA A 143 25.26 12.18 -18.52
C ALA A 143 26.51 11.53 -17.90
N ALA A 144 26.36 10.83 -16.77
CA ALA A 144 27.45 10.13 -16.07
C ALA A 144 27.79 8.75 -16.67
N GLY A 145 27.00 8.25 -17.65
CA GLY A 145 27.25 6.96 -18.30
C GLY A 145 27.06 5.74 -17.39
N ASP A 146 26.43 5.91 -16.23
CA ASP A 146 26.39 4.89 -15.17
C ASP A 146 25.12 4.04 -15.28
N THR A 147 25.29 2.75 -15.58
CA THR A 147 24.20 1.79 -15.86
C THR A 147 23.67 1.04 -14.63
N ASP A 148 24.04 1.42 -13.40
CA ASP A 148 23.57 0.71 -12.22
C ASP A 148 22.27 1.30 -11.64
N ARG A 149 21.15 0.63 -11.96
CA ARG A 149 19.81 0.95 -11.46
C ARG A 149 19.58 0.34 -10.06
N SER A 150 20.42 0.66 -9.10
CA SER A 150 20.09 0.40 -7.69
C SER A 150 19.35 1.61 -7.13
N LEU A 151 18.08 1.42 -6.76
CA LEU A 151 17.26 2.42 -6.08
C LEU A 151 17.76 2.55 -4.63
N GLY A 152 18.99 3.04 -4.48
CA GLY A 152 19.67 3.30 -3.23
C GLY A 152 19.13 4.57 -2.59
N GLU A 153 18.72 4.42 -1.35
CA GLU A 153 18.42 5.47 -0.39
C GLU A 153 19.72 6.21 -0.07
N CYS A 154 19.88 7.46 -0.53
CA CYS A 154 20.96 8.32 -0.03
C CYS A 154 20.80 9.79 -0.46
N ASP A 155 20.79 10.64 0.56
CA ASP A 155 21.29 12.01 0.69
C ASP A 155 21.98 12.61 -0.55
N ALA A 156 21.20 13.00 -1.55
CA ALA A 156 21.69 13.89 -2.59
C ALA A 156 21.29 15.32 -2.20
N SER A 157 22.29 16.09 -1.76
CA SER A 157 22.22 17.55 -1.65
C SER A 157 21.46 18.12 -2.84
N THR A 158 20.38 18.83 -2.53
CA THR A 158 19.58 19.58 -3.48
C THR A 158 20.49 20.56 -4.21
N SER A 159 20.97 20.20 -5.41
CA SER A 159 21.49 21.19 -6.35
C SER A 159 20.32 22.06 -6.74
N SER A 160 20.24 23.16 -6.02
CA SER A 160 19.16 24.11 -5.88
C SER A 160 18.55 24.54 -7.22
N LEU A 161 17.24 24.80 -7.20
CA LEU A 161 16.42 25.48 -8.20
C LEU A 161 16.88 26.95 -8.44
N MET A 162 18.18 27.20 -8.53
CA MET A 162 18.78 28.52 -8.78
C MET A 162 18.39 29.07 -10.16
N PHE A 163 17.89 28.21 -11.05
CA PHE A 163 17.31 28.63 -12.33
C PHE A 163 16.00 29.43 -12.14
N LEU A 164 15.19 29.14 -11.12
CA LEU A 164 13.91 29.82 -10.88
C LEU A 164 14.05 31.11 -10.07
N CYS A 165 15.19 31.34 -9.41
CA CYS A 165 15.46 32.55 -8.62
C CYS A 165 15.98 33.73 -9.47
N LYS A 166 16.02 33.62 -10.81
CA LYS A 166 16.35 34.78 -11.64
C LYS A 166 15.13 35.70 -11.70
N PRO A 167 15.18 36.92 -11.14
CA PRO A 167 14.08 37.86 -11.26
C PRO A 167 13.83 38.13 -12.73
N VAL A 168 12.60 37.85 -13.18
CA VAL A 168 12.13 38.27 -14.50
C VAL A 168 11.96 39.78 -14.41
N ASN A 169 12.96 40.51 -14.90
CA ASN A 169 12.90 41.95 -15.01
C ASN A 169 12.01 42.30 -16.22
N VAL A 170 10.74 42.62 -15.98
CA VAL A 170 9.89 43.39 -16.91
C VAL A 170 9.38 44.62 -16.18
#